data_AF-A0A2R7KYT0-F1
#
_entry.id   AF-A0A2R7KYT0-F1
#
_cell.length_a   1.000
_cell.length_b   1.000
_cell.length_c   1.000
_cell.angle_alpha   90.00
_cell.angle_beta   90.00
_cell.angle_gamma   90.00
#
_symmetry.space_group_name_H-M   'P 1'
#
loop_
_entity.id
_entity.type
_entity.pdbx_description
1 polymer ?
#
loop_
_entity_poly.entity_id
_entity_poly.type
_entity_poly.pdbx_seq_one_letter_code
_entity_poly.pdbx_strand_id
1 'polypeptide(L)'
;MQIKTIGLKTGVLVFIGLGIALYTGLSFSRILVPLFPIIVGLLVWYVTKTQRKLIKTATTPIYQIAEGWVKIEGTVSASKTFETPYFKQECIAYTYRKANIWHDSEDNTEREGSVIIEEEFQDFYLTNATGKIKVILSSLNLALLPAKSAIIHSIKYAVDDIRYTERTLKNGDLISVLGYAIKNSNYQFELKEHGNQPLVIATPDFEDKTKKSFKVFKYLMPYFILMYLAVNYFLLFAPVKQHMEISTAFVLFIFFGMPILGVVFGVIGSRLSGFVKDLISGIGGICFVVSLLSFPLLCLLFMTKTEFYIIERVWASVLFCTTLAFLVNYRKIEGAF
;
A
#
# COMPACT_ATOMS: atom_id res chain seq x y z
N MET A 1 7.78 25.72 33.67
CA MET A 1 8.27 26.65 32.62
C MET A 1 9.22 25.99 31.59
N GLN A 2 9.74 24.77 31.82
CA GLN A 2 10.69 24.09 30.91
C GLN A 2 10.07 23.27 29.75
N ILE A 3 8.76 22.97 29.78
CA ILE A 3 8.11 22.16 28.72
C ILE A 3 7.86 22.99 27.44
N LYS A 4 7.68 24.32 27.56
CA LYS A 4 7.47 25.22 26.40
C LYS A 4 8.71 25.41 25.52
N THR A 5 9.92 25.30 26.08
CA THR A 5 11.18 25.53 25.35
C THR A 5 11.64 24.34 24.51
N ILE A 6 11.19 23.13 24.85
CA ILE A 6 11.49 21.90 24.07
C ILE A 6 10.63 21.86 22.80
N GLY A 7 9.33 22.18 22.90
CA GLY A 7 8.44 22.23 21.73
C GLY A 7 8.84 23.28 20.69
N LEU A 8 9.36 24.44 21.13
CA LEU A 8 9.82 25.50 20.22
C LEU A 8 11.07 25.10 19.44
N LYS A 9 12.04 24.42 20.08
CA LYS A 9 13.26 23.95 19.41
C LYS A 9 12.98 22.83 18.40
N THR A 10 12.10 21.89 18.74
CA THR A 10 11.69 20.82 17.83
C THR A 10 10.85 21.38 16.67
N GLY A 11 9.96 22.34 16.92
CA GLY A 11 9.20 23.04 15.88
C GLY A 11 10.09 23.78 14.89
N VAL A 12 11.08 24.54 15.38
CA VAL A 12 12.03 25.27 14.53
C VAL A 12 12.89 24.30 13.69
N LEU A 13 13.33 23.18 14.26
CA LEU A 13 14.06 22.14 13.51
C LEU A 13 13.19 21.49 12.42
N VAL A 14 11.90 21.27 12.68
CA VAL A 14 10.96 20.76 11.67
C VAL A 14 10.73 21.78 10.56
N PHE A 15 10.53 23.06 10.89
CA PHE A 15 10.37 24.11 9.87
C PHE A 15 11.64 24.35 9.05
N ILE A 16 12.82 24.26 9.65
CA ILE A 16 14.09 24.32 8.91
C ILE A 16 14.25 23.09 8.03
N GLY A 17 13.92 21.89 8.52
CA GLY A 17 13.93 20.66 7.72
C GLY A 17 12.95 20.72 6.54
N LEU A 18 11.74 21.23 6.77
CA LEU A 18 10.72 21.42 5.74
C LEU A 18 11.14 22.51 4.74
N GLY A 19 11.73 23.60 5.22
CA GLY A 19 12.26 24.68 4.39
C GLY A 19 13.42 24.24 3.50
N ILE A 20 14.34 23.43 4.03
CA ILE A 20 15.42 22.83 3.24
C ILE A 20 14.87 21.80 2.26
N ALA A 21 13.89 20.98 2.65
CA ALA A 21 13.26 20.01 1.75
C ALA A 21 12.51 20.70 0.60
N LEU A 22 11.77 21.78 0.89
CA LEU A 22 11.07 22.59 -0.10
C LEU A 22 12.05 23.35 -1.00
N TYR A 23 13.08 23.97 -0.43
CA TYR A 23 14.13 24.67 -1.18
C TYR A 23 14.90 23.71 -2.09
N THR A 24 15.22 22.51 -1.61
CA THR A 24 15.89 21.46 -2.40
C THR A 24 14.94 20.92 -3.47
N GLY A 25 13.66 20.70 -3.16
CA GLY A 25 12.64 20.27 -4.12
C GLY A 25 12.39 21.28 -5.24
N LEU A 26 12.40 22.58 -4.91
CA LEU A 26 12.23 23.67 -5.88
C LEU A 26 13.51 23.89 -6.71
N SER A 27 14.67 23.95 -6.07
CA SER A 27 15.97 24.24 -6.72
C SER A 27 16.50 23.06 -7.54
N PHE A 28 16.21 21.83 -7.13
CA PHE A 28 16.62 20.60 -7.83
C PHE A 28 15.45 19.86 -8.49
N SER A 29 14.32 20.55 -8.72
CA SER A 29 13.12 19.97 -9.36
C SER A 29 13.42 19.15 -10.62
N ARG A 30 14.37 19.60 -11.46
CA ARG A 30 14.81 18.89 -12.67
C ARG A 30 15.55 17.56 -12.40
N ILE A 31 16.21 17.43 -11.24
CA ILE A 31 16.93 16.20 -10.82
C ILE A 31 16.04 15.32 -9.93
N LEU A 32 15.16 15.94 -9.13
CA LEU A 32 14.29 15.26 -8.19
C LEU A 32 13.13 14.54 -8.89
N VAL A 33 12.59 15.09 -9.97
CA VAL A 33 11.56 14.43 -10.80
C VAL A 33 12.03 13.08 -11.36
N PRO A 34 13.25 12.96 -11.94
CA PRO A 34 13.84 11.66 -12.29
C PRO A 34 14.04 10.72 -11.10
N LEU A 35 14.55 11.22 -9.98
CA LEU A 35 14.96 10.34 -8.87
C LEU A 35 13.78 9.84 -8.04
N PHE A 36 12.70 10.62 -7.95
CA PHE A 36 11.58 10.33 -7.07
C PHE A 36 10.91 8.96 -7.35
N PRO A 37 10.56 8.59 -8.60
CA PRO A 37 10.01 7.26 -8.90
C PRO A 37 10.95 6.12 -8.51
N ILE A 38 12.28 6.30 -8.64
CA ILE A 38 13.27 5.30 -8.25
C ILE A 38 13.28 5.13 -6.72
N ILE A 39 13.30 6.24 -5.98
CA ILE A 39 13.26 6.24 -4.51
C ILE A 39 11.99 5.56 -4.01
N VAL A 40 10.84 5.91 -4.57
CA VAL A 40 9.54 5.27 -4.25
C VAL A 40 9.59 3.77 -4.57
N GLY A 41 10.14 3.39 -5.73
CA GLY A 41 10.30 1.98 -6.10
C GLY A 41 11.17 1.19 -5.12
N LEU A 42 12.29 1.77 -4.67
CA LEU A 42 13.16 1.18 -3.65
C LEU A 42 12.47 1.07 -2.29
N LEU A 43 11.71 2.09 -1.89
CA LEU A 43 10.95 2.10 -0.64
C LEU A 43 9.87 1.02 -0.66
N VAL A 44 9.07 0.94 -1.72
CA VAL A 44 8.04 -0.09 -1.89
C VAL A 44 8.68 -1.48 -1.92
N TRP A 45 9.82 -1.65 -2.60
CA TRP A 45 10.58 -2.89 -2.57
C TRP A 45 10.99 -3.26 -1.14
N TYR A 46 11.53 -2.32 -0.37
CA TYR A 46 11.95 -2.56 1.00
C TYR A 46 10.76 -2.94 1.90
N VAL A 47 9.67 -2.17 1.86
CA VAL A 47 8.47 -2.37 2.71
C VAL A 47 7.76 -3.70 2.37
N THR A 48 7.70 -4.09 1.10
CA THR A 48 7.02 -5.32 0.66
C THR A 48 7.89 -6.58 0.75
N LYS A 49 9.12 -6.49 1.26
CA LYS A 49 10.08 -7.62 1.32
C LYS A 49 9.46 -8.86 2.00
N THR A 50 8.78 -8.67 3.12
CA THR A 50 8.17 -9.76 3.91
C THR A 50 7.00 -10.42 3.20
N GLN A 51 6.09 -9.63 2.63
CA GLN A 51 4.96 -10.13 1.83
C GLN A 51 5.45 -10.91 0.61
N ARG A 52 6.51 -10.43 -0.06
CA ARG A 52 7.10 -11.13 -1.20
C ARG A 52 7.77 -12.43 -0.80
N LYS A 53 8.41 -12.50 0.37
CA LYS A 53 8.97 -13.74 0.91
C LYS A 53 7.86 -14.76 1.16
N LEU A 54 6.79 -14.37 1.84
CA LEU A 54 5.61 -15.22 2.10
C LEU A 54 5.03 -15.81 0.81
N ILE A 55 4.82 -14.97 -0.20
CA ILE A 55 4.18 -15.37 -1.47
C ILE A 55 5.07 -16.27 -2.32
N LYS A 56 6.39 -16.03 -2.32
CA LYS A 56 7.35 -16.83 -3.09
C LYS A 56 7.65 -18.18 -2.47
N THR A 57 7.56 -18.30 -1.15
CA THR A 57 7.78 -19.57 -0.46
C THR A 57 6.59 -20.50 -0.72
N ALA A 58 6.86 -21.69 -1.26
CA ALA A 58 5.86 -22.74 -1.42
C ALA A 58 5.46 -23.31 -0.06
N THR A 59 4.23 -23.79 0.06
CA THR A 59 3.77 -24.46 1.28
C THR A 59 4.48 -25.80 1.43
N THR A 60 5.10 -26.04 2.58
CA THR A 60 5.82 -27.27 2.91
C THR A 60 4.88 -28.22 3.69
N PRO A 61 4.70 -29.48 3.26
CA PRO A 61 4.03 -30.50 4.06
C PRO A 61 4.73 -30.70 5.41
N ILE A 62 3.96 -30.86 6.49
CA ILE A 62 4.50 -30.95 7.86
C ILE A 62 5.43 -32.16 8.03
N TYR A 63 5.13 -33.29 7.40
CA TYR A 63 6.01 -34.47 7.44
C TYR A 63 7.32 -34.31 6.65
N GLN A 64 7.46 -33.27 5.81
CA GLN A 64 8.68 -33.00 5.01
C GLN A 64 9.50 -31.82 5.55
N ILE A 65 9.18 -31.33 6.76
CA ILE A 65 9.90 -30.20 7.32
C ILE A 65 11.37 -30.56 7.54
N ALA A 66 12.24 -29.68 7.06
CA ALA A 66 13.64 -29.63 7.42
C ALA A 66 13.93 -28.32 8.17
N GLU A 67 15.08 -28.25 8.83
CA GLU A 67 15.50 -27.00 9.46
C GLU A 67 15.66 -25.89 8.42
N GLY A 68 15.18 -24.70 8.74
CA GLY A 68 15.21 -23.57 7.83
C GLY A 68 13.87 -22.84 7.71
N TRP A 69 13.80 -21.94 6.73
CA TRP A 69 12.58 -21.17 6.47
C TRP A 69 11.55 -22.02 5.72
N VAL A 70 10.39 -22.21 6.33
CA VAL A 70 9.28 -22.95 5.75
C VAL A 70 7.99 -22.16 5.86
N LYS A 71 7.08 -22.42 4.92
CA LYS A 71 5.71 -21.89 4.98
C LYS A 71 4.75 -23.05 5.21
N ILE A 72 3.90 -22.94 6.21
CA ILE A 72 2.93 -23.99 6.55
C ILE A 72 1.54 -23.38 6.53
N GLU A 73 0.65 -24.01 5.78
CA GLU A 73 -0.77 -23.69 5.76
C GLU A 73 -1.52 -24.72 6.62
N GLY A 74 -2.37 -24.25 7.51
CA GLY A 74 -3.11 -25.14 8.41
C GLY A 74 -4.17 -24.42 9.23
N THR A 75 -4.98 -25.24 9.89
CA THR A 75 -6.02 -24.79 10.82
C THR A 75 -5.41 -24.55 12.19
N VAL A 76 -5.76 -23.43 12.82
CA VAL A 76 -5.23 -23.04 14.12
C VAL A 76 -5.96 -23.74 15.26
N SER A 77 -5.18 -24.18 16.26
CA SER A 77 -5.69 -24.70 17.52
C SER A 77 -4.82 -24.28 18.70
N ALA A 78 -5.43 -23.79 19.77
CA ALA A 78 -4.78 -23.45 21.03
C ALA A 78 -5.67 -23.81 22.23
N SER A 79 -5.07 -23.96 23.41
CA SER A 79 -5.76 -24.45 24.61
C SER A 79 -6.52 -23.35 25.36
N LYS A 80 -5.99 -22.13 25.41
CA LYS A 80 -6.68 -20.99 26.03
C LYS A 80 -7.41 -20.16 24.98
N THR A 81 -8.40 -19.41 25.41
CA THR A 81 -9.01 -18.35 24.59
C THR A 81 -9.03 -17.06 25.40
N PHE A 82 -8.99 -15.95 24.68
CA PHE A 82 -9.07 -14.59 25.17
C PHE A 82 -10.30 -13.93 24.57
N GLU A 83 -10.81 -12.90 25.23
CA GLU A 83 -11.91 -12.09 24.74
C GLU A 83 -11.40 -10.70 24.41
N THR A 84 -11.69 -10.20 23.21
CA THR A 84 -11.18 -8.89 22.81
C THR A 84 -11.79 -7.73 23.60
N PRO A 85 -11.03 -6.65 23.86
CA PRO A 85 -11.47 -5.58 24.76
C PRO A 85 -12.77 -4.89 24.33
N TYR A 86 -12.94 -4.59 23.04
CA TYR A 86 -14.06 -3.82 22.50
C TYR A 86 -15.12 -4.69 21.82
N PHE A 87 -14.74 -5.52 20.84
CA PHE A 87 -15.73 -6.30 20.09
C PHE A 87 -16.18 -7.59 20.78
N LYS A 88 -15.63 -7.93 21.95
CA LYS A 88 -16.00 -9.10 22.75
C LYS A 88 -15.92 -10.40 21.95
N GLN A 89 -14.85 -10.53 21.16
CA GLN A 89 -14.63 -11.69 20.30
C GLN A 89 -13.74 -12.71 21.00
N GLU A 90 -14.19 -13.95 21.04
CA GLU A 90 -13.33 -15.06 21.45
C GLU A 90 -12.24 -15.31 20.40
N CYS A 91 -11.00 -15.35 20.84
CA CYS A 91 -9.81 -15.52 20.00
C CYS A 91 -8.67 -16.17 20.79
N ILE A 92 -7.59 -16.53 20.11
CA ILE A 92 -6.38 -17.09 20.73
C ILE A 92 -5.20 -16.11 20.69
N ALA A 93 -5.33 -15.04 19.93
CA ALA A 93 -4.43 -13.90 19.92
C ALA A 93 -5.16 -12.68 19.38
N TYR A 94 -4.85 -11.49 19.90
CA TYR A 94 -5.38 -10.24 19.37
C TYR A 94 -4.40 -9.09 19.49
N THR A 95 -4.51 -8.14 18.56
CA THR A 95 -3.99 -6.77 18.73
C THR A 95 -5.17 -5.82 18.80
N TYR A 96 -5.23 -5.04 19.87
CA TYR A 96 -6.25 -4.02 20.10
C TYR A 96 -5.60 -2.64 20.06
N ARG A 97 -6.21 -1.73 19.30
CA ARG A 97 -5.78 -0.35 19.17
C ARG A 97 -6.96 0.58 19.42
N LYS A 98 -6.83 1.45 20.41
CA LYS A 98 -7.76 2.55 20.69
C LYS A 98 -7.08 3.86 20.35
N ALA A 99 -7.65 4.65 19.46
CA ALA A 99 -7.14 5.96 19.08
C ALA A 99 -8.23 7.02 19.24
N ASN A 100 -7.88 8.14 19.89
CA ASN A 100 -8.71 9.33 19.85
C ASN A 100 -8.53 10.01 18.49
N ILE A 101 -9.64 10.41 17.90
CA ILE A 101 -9.75 11.04 16.60
C ILE A 101 -10.33 12.43 16.80
N TRP A 102 -9.62 13.45 16.35
CA TRP A 102 -10.22 14.76 16.11
C TRP A 102 -10.12 15.12 14.65
N HIS A 103 -11.06 15.97 14.24
CA HIS A 103 -11.04 16.57 12.92
C HIS A 103 -10.42 17.96 13.07
N ASP A 104 -9.38 18.22 12.28
CA ASP A 104 -8.86 19.57 12.18
C ASP A 104 -9.90 20.45 11.47
N SER A 105 -10.35 21.51 12.13
CA SER A 105 -11.39 22.40 11.60
C SER A 105 -10.94 23.18 10.36
N GLU A 106 -9.64 23.30 10.12
CA GLU A 106 -9.09 24.04 8.97
C GLU A 106 -9.14 23.22 7.68
N ASP A 107 -8.71 21.95 7.74
CA ASP A 107 -8.55 21.09 6.56
C ASP A 107 -9.50 19.89 6.52
N ASN A 108 -10.37 19.74 7.54
CA ASN A 108 -11.23 18.59 7.76
C ASN A 108 -10.47 17.24 7.73
N THR A 109 -9.20 17.27 8.13
CA THR A 109 -8.33 16.10 8.15
C THR A 109 -8.46 15.38 9.49
N GLU A 110 -8.60 14.07 9.40
CA GLU A 110 -8.63 13.21 10.57
C GLU A 110 -7.22 13.10 11.18
N ARG A 111 -7.08 13.38 12.46
CA ARG A 111 -5.83 13.21 13.20
C ARG A 111 -6.04 12.27 14.37
N GLU A 112 -5.07 11.39 14.57
CA GLU A 112 -5.03 10.45 15.68
C GLU A 112 -4.12 10.98 16.79
N GLY A 113 -4.56 10.91 18.04
CA GLY A 113 -3.81 11.41 19.20
C GLY A 113 -3.32 10.31 20.09
N SER A 114 -3.82 10.28 21.33
CA SER A 114 -3.48 9.21 22.25
C SER A 114 -3.88 7.87 21.65
N VAL A 115 -2.88 7.04 21.38
CA VAL A 115 -3.06 5.66 20.93
C VAL A 115 -2.72 4.75 22.10
N ILE A 116 -3.65 3.86 22.45
CA ILE A 116 -3.42 2.74 23.36
C ILE A 116 -3.36 1.48 22.51
N ILE A 117 -2.31 0.69 22.70
CA ILE A 117 -2.12 -0.60 22.04
C ILE A 117 -2.04 -1.66 23.13
N GLU A 118 -2.87 -2.68 23.01
CA GLU A 118 -2.86 -3.86 23.88
C GLU A 118 -2.75 -5.10 23.00
N GLU A 119 -1.95 -6.07 23.43
CA GLU A 119 -1.72 -7.31 22.70
C GLU A 119 -1.76 -8.46 23.70
N GLU A 120 -2.47 -9.54 23.33
CA GLU A 120 -2.47 -10.77 24.10
C GLU A 120 -2.39 -11.96 23.14
N PHE A 121 -1.52 -12.92 23.44
CA PHE A 121 -1.26 -14.06 22.59
C PHE A 121 -0.66 -15.23 23.37
N GLN A 122 -0.66 -16.39 22.73
CA GLN A 122 -0.03 -17.61 23.22
C GLN A 122 0.53 -18.42 22.06
N ASP A 123 1.39 -19.37 22.38
CA ASP A 123 1.77 -20.43 21.44
C ASP A 123 0.54 -21.21 20.98
N PHE A 124 0.55 -21.63 19.72
CA PHE A 124 -0.55 -22.39 19.14
C PHE A 124 -0.02 -23.51 18.25
N TYR A 125 -0.94 -24.33 17.74
CA TYR A 125 -0.63 -25.40 16.80
C TYR A 125 -1.31 -25.17 15.47
N LEU A 126 -0.58 -25.46 14.39
CA LEU A 126 -1.13 -25.62 13.06
C LEU A 126 -1.36 -27.10 12.79
N THR A 127 -2.56 -27.42 12.33
CA THR A 127 -2.93 -28.78 11.92
C THR A 127 -3.39 -28.77 10.47
N ASN A 128 -2.91 -29.71 9.67
CA ASN A 128 -3.40 -29.96 8.32
C ASN A 128 -3.35 -31.47 8.02
N ALA A 129 -3.68 -31.88 6.79
CA ALA A 129 -3.68 -33.30 6.40
C ALA A 129 -2.32 -34.01 6.56
N THR A 130 -1.23 -33.24 6.71
CA THR A 130 0.15 -33.74 6.71
C THR A 130 0.77 -33.82 8.11
N GLY A 131 0.08 -33.33 9.14
CA GLY A 131 0.52 -33.42 10.53
C GLY A 131 0.07 -32.25 11.40
N LYS A 132 0.75 -32.11 12.55
CA LYS A 132 0.55 -31.04 13.52
C LYS A 132 1.91 -30.47 13.93
N ILE A 133 2.04 -29.15 13.95
CA ILE A 133 3.27 -28.45 14.33
C ILE A 133 2.97 -27.32 15.31
N LYS A 134 3.86 -27.13 16.30
CA LYS A 134 3.77 -26.03 17.25
C LYS A 134 4.38 -24.75 16.65
N VAL A 135 3.70 -23.64 16.86
CA VAL A 135 4.17 -22.29 16.54
C VAL A 135 4.44 -21.55 17.85
N ILE A 136 5.67 -21.10 18.02
CA ILE A 136 6.14 -20.33 19.17
C ILE A 136 6.21 -18.86 18.78
N LEU A 137 5.46 -18.02 19.50
CA LEU A 137 5.41 -16.59 19.26
C LEU A 137 6.35 -15.87 20.23
N SER A 138 7.22 -15.01 19.70
CA SER A 138 8.02 -14.08 20.53
C SER A 138 7.42 -12.68 20.51
N SER A 139 6.78 -12.32 19.39
CA SER A 139 6.02 -11.10 19.19
C SER A 139 4.77 -11.39 18.37
N LEU A 140 3.72 -10.59 18.58
CA LEU A 140 2.48 -10.74 17.83
C LEU A 140 2.49 -9.82 16.60
N ASN A 141 2.55 -10.40 15.40
CA ASN A 141 2.38 -9.64 14.16
C ASN A 141 1.19 -10.14 13.35
N LEU A 142 0.03 -9.53 13.59
CA LEU A 142 -1.21 -9.82 12.88
C LEU A 142 -1.47 -8.85 11.71
N ALA A 143 -0.48 -8.10 11.23
CA ALA A 143 -0.70 -7.03 10.26
C ALA A 143 -1.33 -7.51 8.93
N LEU A 144 -1.15 -8.78 8.56
CA LEU A 144 -1.71 -9.38 7.34
C LEU A 144 -3.05 -10.11 7.58
N LEU A 145 -3.63 -9.96 8.77
CA LEU A 145 -4.98 -10.40 9.10
C LEU A 145 -5.98 -9.23 8.95
N PRO A 146 -7.25 -9.53 8.64
CA PRO A 146 -8.29 -8.51 8.54
C PRO A 146 -8.45 -7.75 9.86
N ALA A 147 -8.61 -6.43 9.75
CA ALA A 147 -8.89 -5.56 10.88
C ALA A 147 -10.39 -5.27 10.95
N LYS A 148 -10.97 -5.41 12.14
CA LYS A 148 -12.30 -4.93 12.45
C LYS A 148 -12.18 -3.57 13.14
N SER A 149 -12.87 -2.56 12.63
CA SER A 149 -12.84 -1.22 13.21
C SER A 149 -14.24 -0.66 13.47
N ALA A 150 -14.36 0.15 14.51
CA ALA A 150 -15.57 0.89 14.87
C ALA A 150 -15.19 2.25 15.41
N ILE A 151 -16.00 3.26 15.12
CA ILE A 151 -15.83 4.64 15.59
C ILE A 151 -17.02 4.97 16.48
N ILE A 152 -16.75 5.41 17.71
CA ILE A 152 -17.75 6.01 18.58
C ILE A 152 -17.66 7.51 18.41
N HIS A 153 -18.72 8.11 17.88
CA HIS A 153 -18.83 9.54 17.73
C HIS A 153 -19.29 10.19 19.03
N SER A 154 -18.61 11.25 19.47
CA SER A 154 -19.06 12.02 20.62
C SER A 154 -20.09 13.06 20.20
N ILE A 155 -21.25 13.08 20.87
CA ILE A 155 -22.29 14.11 20.67
C ILE A 155 -21.91 15.42 21.38
N LYS A 156 -20.94 15.39 22.30
CA LYS A 156 -20.50 16.56 23.05
C LYS A 156 -19.52 17.40 22.23
N TYR A 157 -19.76 18.71 22.19
CA TYR A 157 -18.87 19.68 21.55
C TYR A 157 -17.45 19.59 22.11
N ALA A 158 -16.45 19.58 21.22
CA ALA A 158 -15.01 19.52 21.53
C ALA A 158 -14.56 18.26 22.31
N VAL A 159 -15.23 17.13 22.09
CA VAL A 159 -14.76 15.82 22.58
C VAL A 159 -14.41 14.95 21.37
N ASP A 160 -13.20 14.43 21.37
CA ASP A 160 -12.67 13.57 20.30
C ASP A 160 -13.53 12.31 20.11
N ASP A 161 -13.67 11.89 18.86
CA ASP A 161 -14.18 10.57 18.50
C ASP A 161 -13.19 9.49 18.94
N ILE A 162 -13.65 8.25 19.11
CA ILE A 162 -12.75 7.16 19.51
C ILE A 162 -12.87 6.03 18.49
N ARG A 163 -11.76 5.67 17.85
CA ARG A 163 -11.66 4.49 16.98
C ARG A 163 -11.06 3.33 17.74
N TYR A 164 -11.77 2.22 17.65
CA TYR A 164 -11.37 0.91 18.12
C TYR A 164 -11.02 0.06 16.91
N THR A 165 -9.83 -0.53 16.89
CA THR A 165 -9.39 -1.44 15.83
C THR A 165 -8.86 -2.71 16.48
N GLU A 166 -9.38 -3.86 16.05
CA GLU A 166 -8.94 -5.16 16.52
C GLU A 166 -8.56 -6.05 15.35
N ARG A 167 -7.46 -6.78 15.49
CA ARG A 167 -7.12 -7.94 14.67
C ARG A 167 -7.10 -9.16 15.56
N THR A 168 -7.72 -10.25 15.12
CA THR A 168 -7.85 -11.46 15.90
C THR A 168 -7.38 -12.67 15.12
N LEU A 169 -6.89 -13.67 15.84
CA LEU A 169 -6.67 -15.02 15.34
C LEU A 169 -7.52 -15.97 16.19
N LYS A 170 -8.30 -16.85 15.57
CA LYS A 170 -9.25 -17.73 16.26
C LYS A 170 -8.92 -19.20 16.07
N ASN A 171 -9.42 -20.03 16.98
CA ASN A 171 -9.45 -21.47 16.78
C ASN A 171 -10.29 -21.79 15.54
N GLY A 172 -9.78 -22.68 14.68
CA GLY A 172 -10.43 -23.04 13.43
C GLY A 172 -10.08 -22.15 12.23
N ASP A 173 -9.37 -21.04 12.42
CA ASP A 173 -8.95 -20.21 11.29
C ASP A 173 -7.94 -20.95 10.41
N LEU A 174 -8.15 -20.89 9.09
CA LEU A 174 -7.17 -21.36 8.11
C LEU A 174 -6.17 -20.24 7.82
N ILE A 175 -4.91 -20.45 8.19
CA ILE A 175 -3.83 -19.47 8.00
C ILE A 175 -2.60 -20.11 7.35
N SER A 176 -1.77 -19.24 6.79
CA SER A 176 -0.43 -19.53 6.32
C SER A 176 0.59 -18.85 7.23
N VAL A 177 1.55 -19.62 7.72
CA VAL A 177 2.62 -19.16 8.61
C VAL A 177 3.96 -19.37 7.95
N LEU A 178 4.71 -18.29 7.75
CA LEU A 178 6.11 -18.32 7.37
C LEU A 178 6.97 -18.13 8.62
N GLY A 179 7.74 -19.17 8.97
CA GLY A 179 8.60 -19.18 10.15
C GLY A 179 9.88 -19.98 9.92
N TYR A 180 10.77 -19.96 10.90
CA TYR A 180 11.96 -20.80 10.90
C TYR A 180 11.67 -22.10 11.67
N ALA A 181 11.76 -23.23 10.98
CA ALA A 181 11.65 -24.55 11.58
C ALA A 181 12.95 -24.92 12.29
N ILE A 182 12.83 -25.27 13.56
CA ILE A 182 13.93 -25.78 14.39
C ILE A 182 13.47 -27.05 15.12
N LYS A 183 14.40 -27.97 15.40
CA LYS A 183 14.13 -29.10 16.29
C LYS A 183 14.19 -28.69 17.75
N ASN A 184 13.22 -29.14 18.54
CA ASN A 184 13.26 -29.05 20.00
C ASN A 184 14.07 -30.20 20.61
N SER A 185 14.16 -30.23 21.95
CA SER A 185 14.87 -31.28 22.70
C SER A 185 14.33 -32.70 22.46
N ASN A 186 13.08 -32.82 22.00
CA ASN A 186 12.41 -34.08 21.69
C ASN A 186 12.50 -34.45 20.20
N TYR A 187 13.38 -33.79 19.43
CA TYR A 187 13.54 -33.97 17.99
C TYR A 187 12.28 -33.68 17.15
N GLN A 188 11.31 -32.94 17.71
CA GLN A 188 10.14 -32.47 16.99
C GLN A 188 10.39 -31.08 16.43
N PHE A 189 9.86 -30.80 15.24
CA PHE A 189 9.97 -29.47 14.64
C PHE A 189 8.97 -28.50 15.26
N GLU A 190 9.43 -27.28 15.50
CA GLU A 190 8.64 -26.13 15.95
C GLU A 190 8.95 -24.94 15.04
N LEU A 191 7.94 -24.11 14.77
CA LEU A 191 8.12 -22.84 14.06
C LEU A 191 8.35 -21.72 15.05
N LYS A 192 9.40 -20.93 14.82
CA LYS A 192 9.70 -19.76 15.64
C LYS A 192 10.24 -18.61 14.80
N GLU A 193 10.33 -17.45 15.44
CA GLU A 193 11.11 -16.31 14.96
C GLU A 193 12.61 -16.63 14.99
N HIS A 194 13.37 -16.11 14.02
CA HIS A 194 14.81 -16.33 13.96
C HIS A 194 15.57 -15.06 13.53
N GLY A 195 16.39 -14.54 14.45
CA GLY A 195 17.13 -13.28 14.25
C GLY A 195 16.18 -12.09 14.05
N ASN A 196 16.49 -11.22 13.09
CA ASN A 196 15.67 -10.04 12.77
C ASN A 196 14.49 -10.34 11.81
N GLN A 197 14.10 -11.60 11.65
CA GLN A 197 13.02 -11.98 10.74
C GLN A 197 11.83 -12.50 11.57
N PRO A 198 10.72 -11.74 11.60
CA PRO A 198 9.55 -12.11 12.38
C PRO A 198 8.82 -13.28 11.72
N LEU A 199 8.01 -13.95 12.53
CA LEU A 199 7.05 -14.93 12.08
C LEU A 199 5.89 -14.17 11.40
N VAL A 200 5.52 -14.63 10.21
CA VAL A 200 4.53 -13.93 9.37
C VAL A 200 3.28 -14.79 9.29
N ILE A 201 2.16 -14.24 9.76
CA ILE A 201 0.85 -14.90 9.74
C ILE A 201 -0.03 -14.18 8.73
N ALA A 202 -0.61 -14.91 7.78
CA ALA A 202 -1.53 -14.36 6.79
C ALA A 202 -2.68 -15.33 6.51
N THR A 203 -3.81 -14.81 6.01
CA THR A 203 -4.89 -15.65 5.49
C THR A 203 -4.62 -16.05 4.03
N PRO A 204 -5.16 -17.19 3.57
CA PRO A 204 -5.09 -17.56 2.15
C PRO A 204 -5.69 -16.50 1.22
N ASP A 205 -6.77 -15.83 1.63
CA ASP A 205 -7.39 -14.73 0.88
C ASP A 205 -6.44 -13.53 0.71
N PHE A 206 -5.71 -13.16 1.77
CA PHE A 206 -4.69 -12.13 1.69
C PHE A 206 -3.55 -12.53 0.73
N GLU A 207 -3.09 -13.78 0.80
CA GLU A 207 -2.06 -14.30 -0.12
C GLU A 207 -2.53 -14.27 -1.58
N ASP A 208 -3.77 -14.69 -1.86
CA ASP A 208 -4.33 -14.68 -3.22
C ASP A 208 -4.44 -13.27 -3.78
N LYS A 209 -5.05 -12.34 -3.03
CA LYS A 209 -5.14 -10.91 -3.41
C LYS A 209 -3.77 -10.32 -3.70
N THR A 210 -2.78 -10.64 -2.87
CA THR A 210 -1.42 -10.14 -3.04
C THR A 210 -0.71 -10.78 -4.24
N LYS A 211 -0.91 -12.08 -4.50
CA LYS A 211 -0.43 -12.78 -5.71
C LYS A 211 -1.00 -12.15 -6.98
N LYS A 212 -2.32 -11.93 -7.01
CA LYS A 212 -3.03 -11.25 -8.10
C LYS A 212 -2.45 -9.86 -8.34
N SER A 213 -2.25 -9.08 -7.27
CA SER A 213 -1.67 -7.73 -7.34
C SER A 213 -0.23 -7.74 -7.89
N PHE A 214 0.64 -8.65 -7.46
CA PHE A 214 1.99 -8.79 -8.01
C PHE A 214 2.00 -9.24 -9.47
N LYS A 215 1.04 -10.08 -9.87
CA LYS A 215 0.88 -10.52 -11.26
C LYS A 215 0.48 -9.36 -12.17
N VAL A 216 -0.47 -8.54 -11.75
CA VAL A 216 -0.86 -7.29 -12.45
C VAL A 216 0.32 -6.34 -12.53
N PHE A 217 1.02 -6.10 -11.42
CA PHE A 217 2.21 -5.24 -11.40
C PHE A 217 3.29 -5.73 -12.38
N LYS A 218 3.54 -7.05 -12.44
CA LYS A 218 4.47 -7.65 -13.40
C LYS A 218 4.10 -7.34 -14.85
N TYR A 219 2.82 -7.32 -15.19
CA TYR A 219 2.35 -6.98 -16.54
C TYR A 219 2.49 -5.49 -16.86
N LEU A 220 2.31 -4.61 -15.87
CA LEU A 220 2.40 -3.16 -16.04
C LEU A 220 3.84 -2.61 -15.97
N MET A 221 4.76 -3.33 -15.31
CA MET A 221 6.13 -2.86 -15.05
C MET A 221 6.90 -2.39 -16.31
N PRO A 222 6.87 -3.08 -17.46
CA PRO A 222 7.56 -2.60 -18.66
C PRO A 222 7.06 -1.23 -19.14
N TYR A 223 5.77 -0.94 -18.95
CA TYR A 223 5.17 0.33 -19.35
C TYR A 223 5.50 1.44 -18.37
N PHE A 224 5.62 1.14 -17.07
CA PHE A 224 6.14 2.10 -16.10
C PHE A 224 7.60 2.45 -16.39
N ILE A 225 8.43 1.48 -16.78
CA ILE A 225 9.81 1.72 -17.22
C ILE A 225 9.83 2.58 -18.49
N LEU A 226 9.01 2.24 -19.50
CA LEU A 226 8.92 3.00 -20.74
C LEU A 226 8.45 4.45 -20.49
N MET A 227 7.42 4.63 -19.68
CA MET A 227 6.91 5.93 -19.27
C MET A 227 7.99 6.73 -18.55
N TYR A 228 8.70 6.11 -17.61
CA TYR A 228 9.82 6.73 -16.91
C TYR A 228 10.90 7.22 -17.88
N LEU A 229 11.34 6.37 -18.82
CA LEU A 229 12.34 6.72 -19.83
C LEU A 229 11.85 7.85 -20.74
N ALA A 230 10.61 7.79 -21.22
CA ALA A 230 10.03 8.80 -22.10
C ALA A 230 9.92 10.16 -21.41
N VAL A 231 9.38 10.21 -20.19
CA VAL A 231 9.27 11.44 -19.40
C VAL A 231 10.65 12.05 -19.15
N ASN A 232 11.63 11.25 -18.72
CA ASN A 232 12.98 11.74 -18.46
C ASN A 232 13.71 12.20 -19.73
N TYR A 233 13.47 11.53 -20.86
CA TYR A 233 14.00 11.97 -22.15
C TYR A 233 13.53 13.40 -22.48
N PHE A 234 12.23 13.68 -22.37
CA PHE A 234 11.69 15.01 -22.65
C PHE A 234 12.11 16.07 -21.63
N LEU A 235 12.32 15.69 -20.36
CA LEU A 235 12.74 16.63 -19.32
C LEU A 235 14.23 17.00 -19.40
N LEU A 236 15.10 16.06 -19.77
CA LEU A 236 16.56 16.24 -19.67
C LEU A 236 17.25 16.42 -21.02
N PHE A 237 16.74 15.76 -22.08
CA PHE A 237 17.48 15.61 -23.33
C PHE A 237 16.79 16.22 -24.55
N ALA A 238 15.47 16.49 -24.52
CA ALA A 238 14.76 17.05 -25.66
C ALA A 238 15.30 18.45 -26.01
N PRO A 239 15.98 18.61 -27.17
CA PRO A 239 16.72 19.83 -27.48
C PRO A 239 15.86 20.72 -28.36
N VAL A 240 14.77 21.30 -27.83
CA VAL A 240 13.93 22.17 -28.66
C VAL A 240 13.33 23.31 -27.83
N LYS A 241 13.88 24.52 -27.98
CA LYS A 241 13.20 25.77 -27.61
C LYS A 241 12.21 26.13 -28.70
N GLN A 242 11.13 25.37 -28.81
CA GLN A 242 9.99 25.77 -29.63
C GLN A 242 9.13 26.68 -28.77
N HIS A 243 9.08 27.96 -29.14
CA HIS A 243 8.18 28.90 -28.49
C HIS A 243 6.77 28.57 -28.96
N MET A 244 6.06 27.74 -28.20
CA MET A 244 4.63 27.52 -28.34
C MET A 244 3.90 28.37 -27.32
N GLU A 245 2.89 29.09 -27.79
CA GLU A 245 1.99 29.83 -26.92
C GLU A 245 1.25 28.87 -25.98
N ILE A 246 1.09 29.29 -24.73
CA ILE A 246 0.40 28.50 -23.72
C ILE A 246 -1.07 28.39 -24.10
N SER A 247 -1.51 27.19 -24.44
CA SER A 247 -2.93 26.93 -24.70
C SER A 247 -3.69 26.79 -23.37
N THR A 248 -4.42 27.82 -22.97
CA THR A 248 -5.29 27.78 -21.77
C THR A 248 -6.29 26.63 -21.83
N ALA A 249 -6.82 26.31 -23.02
CA ALA A 249 -7.75 25.22 -23.23
C ALA A 249 -7.12 23.86 -22.90
N PHE A 250 -5.87 23.62 -23.31
CA PHE A 250 -5.14 22.39 -23.00
C PHE A 250 -4.91 22.23 -21.50
N VAL A 251 -4.51 23.30 -20.82
CA VAL A 251 -4.29 23.29 -19.36
C VAL A 251 -5.58 22.92 -18.63
N LEU A 252 -6.69 23.59 -18.95
CA LEU A 252 -8.00 23.30 -18.35
C LEU A 252 -8.44 21.88 -18.65
N PHE A 253 -8.21 21.39 -19.88
CA PHE A 253 -8.55 20.04 -20.27
C PHE A 253 -7.79 18.99 -19.46
N ILE A 254 -6.49 19.14 -19.24
CA ILE A 254 -5.73 18.12 -18.49
C ILE A 254 -6.07 18.14 -17.01
N PHE A 255 -6.19 19.32 -16.40
CA PHE A 255 -6.44 19.44 -14.96
C PHE A 255 -7.88 19.10 -14.56
N PHE A 256 -8.86 19.45 -15.39
CA PHE A 256 -10.28 19.29 -15.06
C PHE A 256 -11.01 18.39 -16.05
N GLY A 257 -10.78 18.57 -17.36
CA GLY A 257 -11.47 17.81 -18.40
C GLY A 257 -11.22 16.31 -18.33
N MET A 258 -9.96 15.87 -18.27
CA MET A 258 -9.56 14.46 -18.26
C MET A 258 -10.06 13.68 -17.03
N PRO A 259 -9.94 14.18 -15.79
CA PRO A 259 -10.53 13.52 -14.63
C PRO A 259 -12.05 13.41 -14.73
N ILE A 260 -12.72 14.48 -15.15
CA ILE A 260 -14.18 14.50 -15.33
C ILE A 260 -14.60 13.48 -16.38
N LEU A 261 -13.93 13.43 -17.53
CA LEU A 261 -14.17 12.42 -18.56
C LEU A 261 -13.95 11.00 -18.04
N GLY A 262 -12.90 10.79 -17.24
CA GLY A 262 -12.64 9.51 -16.59
C GLY A 262 -13.81 9.02 -15.73
N VAL A 263 -14.34 9.91 -14.88
CA VAL A 263 -15.51 9.62 -14.02
C VAL A 263 -16.77 9.41 -14.85
N VAL A 264 -17.05 10.30 -15.80
CA VAL A 264 -18.25 10.25 -16.66
C VAL A 264 -18.26 8.94 -17.47
N PHE A 265 -17.17 8.60 -18.14
CA PHE A 265 -17.08 7.32 -18.87
C PHE A 265 -17.11 6.12 -17.92
N GLY A 266 -16.52 6.20 -16.73
CA GLY A 266 -16.65 5.15 -15.72
C GLY A 266 -18.10 4.88 -15.31
N VAL A 267 -18.89 5.95 -15.05
CA VAL A 267 -20.31 5.86 -14.67
C VAL A 267 -21.18 5.43 -15.85
N ILE A 268 -20.93 5.92 -17.06
CA ILE A 268 -21.68 5.50 -18.25
C ILE A 268 -21.40 4.03 -18.54
N GLY A 269 -20.12 3.63 -18.53
CA GLY A 269 -19.71 2.25 -18.78
C GLY A 269 -20.36 1.26 -17.80
N SER A 270 -20.46 1.61 -16.51
CA SER A 270 -21.09 0.73 -15.51
C SER A 270 -22.58 0.46 -15.75
N ARG A 271 -23.26 1.32 -16.50
CA ARG A 271 -24.69 1.17 -16.87
C ARG A 271 -24.90 0.38 -18.17
N LEU A 272 -23.84 0.12 -18.92
CA LEU A 272 -23.91 -0.61 -20.19
C LEU A 272 -23.60 -2.09 -19.98
N SER A 273 -23.82 -2.89 -21.03
CA SER A 273 -23.55 -4.33 -21.01
C SER A 273 -22.72 -4.77 -22.22
N GLY A 274 -21.98 -5.87 -22.06
CA GLY A 274 -21.17 -6.47 -23.12
C GLY A 274 -19.97 -5.62 -23.53
N PHE A 275 -19.52 -5.76 -24.78
CA PHE A 275 -18.30 -5.12 -25.30
C PHE A 275 -18.27 -3.59 -25.13
N VAL A 276 -19.42 -2.92 -25.25
CA VAL A 276 -19.52 -1.46 -25.14
C VAL A 276 -19.22 -0.99 -23.71
N LYS A 277 -19.62 -1.77 -22.70
CA LYS A 277 -19.25 -1.52 -21.30
C LYS A 277 -17.74 -1.55 -21.14
N ASP A 278 -17.10 -2.62 -21.61
CA ASP A 278 -15.67 -2.84 -21.42
C ASP A 278 -14.83 -1.75 -22.09
N LEU A 279 -15.26 -1.32 -23.29
CA LEU A 279 -14.61 -0.24 -24.02
C LEU A 279 -14.77 1.11 -23.29
N ILE A 280 -15.98 1.48 -22.89
CA ILE A 280 -16.24 2.79 -22.27
C ILE A 280 -15.65 2.86 -20.85
N SER A 281 -15.81 1.81 -20.05
CA SER A 281 -15.16 1.70 -18.74
C SER A 281 -13.64 1.66 -18.88
N GLY A 282 -13.10 1.02 -19.92
CA GLY A 282 -11.67 1.00 -20.22
C GLY A 282 -11.12 2.39 -20.53
N ILE A 283 -11.80 3.15 -21.40
CA ILE A 283 -11.44 4.55 -21.71
C ILE A 283 -11.53 5.40 -20.44
N GLY A 284 -12.60 5.27 -19.65
CA GLY A 284 -12.74 5.97 -18.38
C GLY A 284 -11.60 5.69 -17.41
N GLY A 285 -11.21 4.42 -17.29
CA GLY A 285 -10.06 3.99 -16.48
C GLY A 285 -8.74 4.58 -16.97
N ILE A 286 -8.48 4.57 -18.29
CA ILE A 286 -7.28 5.17 -18.87
C ILE A 286 -7.25 6.67 -18.59
N CYS A 287 -8.34 7.41 -18.86
CA CYS A 287 -8.41 8.84 -18.59
C CYS A 287 -8.13 9.16 -17.12
N PHE A 288 -8.76 8.42 -16.21
CA PHE A 288 -8.57 8.61 -14.77
C PHE A 288 -7.13 8.31 -14.33
N VAL A 289 -6.54 7.21 -14.78
CA VAL A 289 -5.16 6.84 -14.43
C VAL A 289 -4.15 7.80 -15.03
N VAL A 290 -4.33 8.25 -16.27
CA VAL A 290 -3.48 9.27 -16.90
C VAL A 290 -3.53 10.57 -16.11
N SER A 291 -4.72 11.02 -15.70
CA SER A 291 -4.86 12.18 -14.83
C SER A 291 -4.13 12.01 -13.50
N LEU A 292 -4.31 10.86 -12.84
CA LEU A 292 -3.66 10.59 -11.55
C LEU A 292 -2.13 10.58 -11.66
N LEU A 293 -1.59 9.97 -12.72
CA LEU A 293 -0.14 9.86 -12.94
C LEU A 293 0.48 11.17 -13.41
N SER A 294 -0.22 11.95 -14.24
CA SER A 294 0.32 13.20 -14.80
C SER A 294 0.11 14.41 -13.88
N PHE A 295 -0.92 14.46 -13.04
CA PHE A 295 -1.27 15.65 -12.27
C PHE A 295 -0.12 16.19 -11.38
N PRO A 296 0.53 15.40 -10.51
CA PRO A 296 1.61 15.92 -9.66
C PRO A 296 2.80 16.42 -10.49
N LEU A 297 3.09 15.71 -11.58
CA LEU A 297 4.18 16.03 -12.50
C LEU A 297 3.90 17.36 -13.22
N LEU A 298 2.69 17.53 -13.75
CA LEU A 298 2.28 18.75 -14.44
C LEU A 298 2.28 19.97 -13.51
N CYS A 299 1.75 19.84 -12.30
CA CYS A 299 1.84 20.89 -11.28
C CYS A 299 3.28 21.37 -11.09
N LEU A 300 4.22 20.43 -10.94
CA LEU A 300 5.63 20.74 -10.76
C LEU A 300 6.26 21.39 -12.01
N LEU A 301 5.91 20.93 -13.22
CA LEU A 301 6.43 21.52 -14.46
C LEU A 301 5.91 22.95 -14.69
N PHE A 302 4.65 23.24 -14.34
CA PHE A 302 4.11 24.59 -14.37
C PHE A 302 4.76 25.49 -13.31
N MET A 303 4.95 25.00 -12.07
CA MET A 303 5.62 25.77 -11.00
C MET A 303 7.06 26.15 -11.37
N THR A 304 7.76 25.28 -12.09
CA THR A 304 9.15 25.49 -12.51
C THR A 304 9.28 26.29 -13.82
N LYS A 305 8.15 26.80 -14.36
CA LYS A 305 8.09 27.53 -15.63
C LYS A 305 8.77 26.77 -16.77
N THR A 306 8.56 25.46 -16.82
CA THR A 306 9.06 24.62 -17.90
C THR A 306 8.38 25.00 -19.21
N GLU A 307 9.11 24.93 -20.33
CA GLU A 307 8.59 25.22 -21.67
C GLU A 307 7.32 24.39 -21.96
N PHE A 308 6.28 25.03 -22.50
CA PHE A 308 4.97 24.41 -22.69
C PHE A 308 5.02 23.15 -23.57
N TYR A 309 5.89 23.14 -24.59
CA TYR A 309 6.14 21.96 -25.43
C TYR A 309 6.58 20.73 -24.61
N ILE A 310 7.45 20.92 -23.61
CA ILE A 310 7.94 19.82 -22.77
C ILE A 310 6.78 19.28 -21.93
N ILE A 311 5.94 20.17 -21.39
CA ILE A 311 4.73 19.81 -20.62
C ILE A 311 3.79 18.94 -21.47
N GLU A 312 3.53 19.37 -22.72
CA GLU A 312 2.69 18.62 -23.66
C GLU A 312 3.27 17.24 -23.98
N ARG A 313 4.57 17.16 -24.27
CA ARG A 313 5.24 15.88 -24.58
C ARG A 313 5.29 14.92 -23.40
N VAL A 314 5.50 15.44 -22.19
CA VAL A 314 5.45 14.65 -20.96
C VAL A 314 4.05 14.09 -20.76
N TRP A 315 3.00 14.91 -20.89
CA TRP A 315 1.62 14.44 -20.78
C TRP A 315 1.28 13.38 -21.85
N ALA A 316 1.63 13.65 -23.12
CA ALA A 316 1.40 12.71 -24.22
C ALA A 316 2.13 11.37 -24.01
N SER A 317 3.33 11.40 -23.42
CA SER A 317 4.09 10.19 -23.07
C SER A 317 3.37 9.35 -22.01
N VAL A 318 2.85 10.00 -20.96
CA VAL A 318 2.05 9.33 -19.92
C VAL A 318 0.78 8.73 -20.53
N LEU A 319 0.06 9.50 -21.35
CA LEU A 319 -1.15 9.03 -22.03
C LEU A 319 -0.87 7.82 -22.92
N PHE A 320 0.15 7.89 -23.77
CA PHE A 320 0.51 6.82 -24.70
C PHE A 320 0.93 5.55 -23.95
N CYS A 321 1.82 5.67 -22.96
CA CYS A 321 2.31 4.52 -22.20
C CYS A 321 1.18 3.86 -21.40
N THR A 322 0.29 4.66 -20.80
CA THR A 322 -0.86 4.13 -20.05
C THR A 322 -1.84 3.43 -20.98
N THR A 323 -2.17 4.05 -22.11
CA THR A 323 -3.07 3.45 -23.11
C THR A 323 -2.51 2.12 -23.62
N LEU A 324 -1.22 2.08 -23.96
CA LEU A 324 -0.55 0.87 -24.40
C LEU A 324 -0.55 -0.21 -23.30
N ALA A 325 -0.29 0.18 -22.05
CA ALA A 325 -0.30 -0.74 -20.90
C ALA A 325 -1.66 -1.42 -20.73
N PHE A 326 -2.75 -0.66 -20.81
CA PHE A 326 -4.10 -1.19 -20.69
C PHE A 326 -4.48 -2.03 -21.91
N LEU A 327 -4.27 -1.54 -23.15
CA LEU A 327 -4.65 -2.27 -24.36
C LEU A 327 -3.94 -3.63 -24.49
N VAL A 328 -2.63 -3.68 -24.24
CA VAL A 328 -1.84 -4.91 -24.42
C VAL A 328 -2.08 -5.91 -23.28
N ASN A 329 -2.35 -5.43 -22.06
CA ASN A 329 -2.51 -6.30 -20.90
C ASN A 329 -3.95 -6.51 -20.45
N TYR A 330 -4.96 -5.92 -21.12
CA TYR A 330 -6.36 -5.98 -20.71
C TYR A 330 -6.79 -7.41 -20.36
N ARG A 331 -6.64 -8.36 -21.29
CA ARG A 331 -6.99 -9.78 -21.07
C ARG A 331 -6.19 -10.45 -19.95
N LYS A 332 -4.93 -10.04 -19.76
CA LYS A 332 -4.04 -10.60 -18.73
C LYS A 332 -4.40 -10.08 -17.33
N ILE A 333 -4.86 -8.84 -17.26
CA ILE A 333 -5.33 -8.19 -16.03
C ILE A 333 -6.71 -8.74 -15.66
N GLU A 334 -7.61 -8.87 -16.62
CA GLU A 334 -8.93 -9.47 -16.43
C GLU A 334 -8.81 -10.92 -15.92
N GLY A 335 -8.00 -11.76 -16.58
CA GLY A 335 -7.74 -13.13 -16.11
C GLY A 335 -6.93 -13.24 -14.81
N ALA A 336 -6.57 -12.12 -14.18
CA ALA A 336 -5.95 -12.13 -12.86
C ALA A 336 -6.96 -11.89 -11.72
N PHE A 337 -8.16 -11.40 -11.99
CA PHE A 337 -9.18 -11.10 -10.97
C PHE A 337 -10.31 -12.12 -10.97
#